data_AF-A0AAQ4E384-F1
#
_entry.id   AF-A0AAQ4E384-F1
#
_cell.length_a   1.000
_cell.length_b   1.000
_cell.length_c   1.000
_cell.angle_alpha   90.00
_cell.angle_beta   90.00
_cell.angle_gamma   90.00
#
_symmetry.space_group_name_H-M   'P 1'
#
loop_
_entity.id
_entity.type
_entity.pdbx_description
1 polymer ?
#
loop_
_entity_poly.entity_id
_entity_poly.type
_entity_poly.pdbx_seq_one_letter_code
_entity_poly.pdbx_strand_id
1 'polypeptide(L)'
;MSGTEDGPTLRRGRQRLSTSETEREVEVSKELWVHETCATWSQGVYLGGNRVHGLQEAVADAAHLICCKCKLVGASLACITRGCSEKYHYLCAVEKGCHLDLENFSILCPKHKKPSARFS
;
A
#
# COMPACT_ATOMS: atom_id res chain seq x y z
N MET A 1 -14.92 47.86 -52.30
CA MET A 1 -16.10 47.17 -51.73
C MET A 1 -15.58 46.02 -50.90
N SER A 2 -15.58 46.16 -49.57
CA SER A 2 -15.32 45.08 -48.62
C SER A 2 -15.63 45.60 -47.23
N GLY A 3 -16.88 45.41 -46.80
CA GLY A 3 -17.26 45.56 -45.40
C GLY A 3 -17.01 44.27 -44.64
N THR A 4 -16.83 44.39 -43.33
CA THR A 4 -17.18 43.37 -42.35
C THR A 4 -17.74 44.09 -41.14
N GLU A 5 -18.90 43.63 -40.70
CA GLU A 5 -19.84 44.28 -39.80
C GLU A 5 -19.56 43.86 -38.35
N ASP A 6 -19.60 44.85 -37.43
CA ASP A 6 -19.55 44.64 -35.98
C ASP A 6 -20.84 43.97 -35.48
N GLY A 7 -20.68 42.84 -34.79
CA GLY A 7 -21.78 42.03 -34.27
C GLY A 7 -22.53 42.70 -33.11
N PRO A 8 -23.86 42.47 -32.98
CA PRO A 8 -24.67 43.17 -32.00
C PRO A 8 -24.59 42.55 -30.61
N THR A 9 -24.56 43.43 -29.61
CA THR A 9 -24.77 43.10 -28.21
C THR A 9 -26.21 42.65 -27.97
N LEU A 10 -26.41 41.46 -27.39
CA LEU A 10 -27.71 41.05 -26.89
C LEU A 10 -27.64 40.76 -25.39
N ARG A 11 -28.15 41.71 -24.61
CA ARG A 11 -28.51 41.53 -23.21
C ARG A 11 -29.71 40.59 -23.10
N ARG A 12 -29.62 39.56 -22.27
CA ARG A 12 -30.79 38.95 -21.60
C ARG A 12 -30.42 38.62 -20.16
N GLY A 13 -31.14 39.25 -19.22
CA GLY A 13 -31.11 38.86 -17.82
C GLY A 13 -32.13 37.75 -17.53
N ARG A 14 -32.09 37.27 -16.27
CA ARG A 14 -33.01 36.35 -15.56
C ARG A 14 -32.62 34.88 -15.76
N GLN A 15 -32.35 34.05 -14.74
CA GLN A 15 -32.90 33.93 -13.39
C GLN A 15 -31.96 33.06 -12.53
N ARG A 16 -31.97 33.26 -11.21
CA ARG A 16 -31.26 32.47 -10.19
C ARG A 16 -31.87 31.06 -10.12
N LEU A 17 -31.05 30.00 -10.24
CA LEU A 17 -31.41 28.65 -9.79
C LEU A 17 -30.31 28.14 -8.86
N SER A 18 -30.67 27.92 -7.60
CA SER A 18 -29.79 27.32 -6.59
C SER A 18 -29.64 25.83 -6.90
N THR A 19 -28.46 25.39 -7.32
CA THR A 19 -28.13 23.97 -7.39
C THR A 19 -27.76 23.49 -5.99
N SER A 20 -28.80 23.23 -5.19
CA SER A 20 -28.70 22.35 -4.02
C SER A 20 -28.85 20.91 -4.50
N GLU A 21 -27.81 20.37 -5.12
CA GLU A 21 -27.82 18.97 -5.59
C GLU A 21 -26.51 18.31 -5.19
N THR A 22 -26.51 17.87 -3.94
CA THR A 22 -25.77 16.76 -3.36
C THR A 22 -24.75 16.09 -4.29
N GLU A 23 -23.52 16.59 -4.26
CA GLU A 23 -22.33 15.84 -4.68
C GLU A 23 -22.09 14.73 -3.66
N ARG A 24 -22.84 13.64 -3.74
CA ARG A 24 -22.43 12.38 -3.13
C ARG A 24 -21.24 11.91 -3.94
N GLU A 25 -20.04 12.25 -3.47
CA GLU A 25 -18.80 11.64 -3.92
C GLU A 25 -19.00 10.12 -3.91
N VAL A 26 -19.01 9.52 -5.10
CA VAL A 26 -19.03 8.07 -5.23
C VAL A 26 -17.69 7.60 -4.68
N GLU A 27 -17.70 7.02 -3.48
CA GLU A 27 -16.54 6.35 -2.92
C GLU A 27 -16.19 5.17 -3.84
N VAL A 28 -15.30 5.40 -4.79
CA VAL A 28 -14.82 4.37 -5.70
C VAL A 28 -14.06 3.36 -4.85
N SER A 29 -14.66 2.20 -4.63
CA SER A 29 -14.00 1.06 -4.00
C SER A 29 -12.81 0.66 -4.86
N LYS A 30 -11.59 0.90 -4.36
CA LYS A 30 -10.36 0.50 -5.06
C LYS A 30 -10.11 -0.99 -4.81
N GLU A 31 -10.10 -1.77 -5.88
CA GLU A 31 -9.68 -3.16 -5.83
C GLU A 31 -8.15 -3.24 -5.83
N LEU A 32 -7.58 -3.99 -4.88
CA LEU A 32 -6.14 -4.17 -4.72
C LEU A 32 -5.81 -5.66 -4.74
N TRP A 33 -4.82 -6.02 -5.56
CA TRP A 33 -4.33 -7.38 -5.68
C TRP A 33 -3.00 -7.51 -4.96
N VAL A 34 -2.90 -8.49 -4.08
CA VAL A 34 -1.69 -8.77 -3.31
C VAL A 34 -1.31 -10.22 -3.45
N HIS A 35 -0.02 -10.52 -3.41
CA HIS A 35 0.43 -11.91 -3.31
C HIS A 35 0.01 -12.47 -1.94
N GLU A 36 -0.46 -13.71 -1.94
CA GLU A 36 -0.83 -14.43 -0.72
C GLU A 36 0.30 -14.41 0.31
N THR A 37 1.53 -14.72 -0.10
CA THR A 37 2.69 -14.70 0.78
C THR A 37 3.00 -13.30 1.31
N CYS A 38 2.75 -12.23 0.56
CA CYS A 38 2.90 -10.88 1.11
C CYS A 38 1.83 -10.62 2.18
N ALA A 39 0.58 -10.99 1.94
CA ALA A 39 -0.50 -10.81 2.91
C ALA A 39 -0.24 -11.58 4.22
N THR A 40 0.06 -12.88 4.11
CA THR A 40 0.28 -13.78 5.26
C THR A 40 1.45 -13.36 6.15
N TRP A 41 2.51 -12.79 5.57
CA TRP A 41 3.71 -12.38 6.31
C TRP A 41 3.72 -10.91 6.72
N SER A 42 2.69 -10.14 6.37
CA SER A 42 2.59 -8.73 6.76
C SER A 42 2.17 -8.60 8.22
N GLN A 43 2.80 -7.68 8.94
CA GLN A 43 2.43 -7.41 10.33
C GLN A 43 1.00 -6.88 10.42
N GLY A 44 0.26 -7.36 11.43
CA GLY A 44 -1.12 -6.94 11.67
C GLY A 44 -2.17 -7.66 10.82
N VAL A 45 -1.78 -8.50 9.85
CA VAL A 45 -2.71 -9.33 9.10
C VAL A 45 -2.99 -10.63 9.85
N TYR A 46 -4.27 -10.97 10.00
CA TYR A 46 -4.68 -12.22 10.66
C TYR A 46 -6.02 -12.74 10.12
N LEU A 47 -6.26 -14.03 10.32
CA LEU A 47 -7.52 -14.70 9.99
C LEU A 47 -8.44 -14.73 11.21
N GLY A 48 -9.62 -14.11 11.08
CA GLY A 48 -10.72 -14.18 12.02
C GLY A 48 -11.83 -15.05 11.43
N GLY A 49 -11.87 -16.33 11.80
CA GLY A 49 -12.76 -17.29 11.15
C GLY A 49 -12.39 -17.47 9.67
N ASN A 50 -13.31 -17.13 8.76
CA ASN A 50 -13.11 -17.21 7.31
C ASN A 50 -12.77 -15.85 6.66
N ARG A 51 -12.44 -14.83 7.45
CA ARG A 51 -12.17 -13.47 6.96
C ARG A 51 -10.75 -13.02 7.30
N VAL A 52 -10.12 -12.32 6.35
CA VAL A 52 -8.83 -11.66 6.54
C VAL A 52 -9.06 -10.26 7.12
N HIS A 53 -8.32 -9.93 8.17
CA HIS A 53 -8.33 -8.63 8.85
C HIS A 53 -6.95 -7.97 8.77
N GLY A 54 -6.90 -6.64 8.88
CA GLY A 54 -5.64 -5.86 8.92
C GLY A 54 -4.92 -5.71 7.58
N LEU A 55 -5.47 -6.27 6.49
CA LEU A 55 -4.81 -6.25 5.18
C LEU A 55 -4.73 -4.84 4.59
N GLN A 56 -5.79 -4.04 4.75
CA GLN A 56 -5.83 -2.70 4.17
C GLN A 56 -4.80 -1.77 4.84
N GLU A 57 -4.70 -1.86 6.16
CA GLU A 57 -3.70 -1.15 6.96
C GLU A 57 -2.28 -1.61 6.58
N ALA A 58 -2.05 -2.93 6.48
CA ALA A 58 -0.76 -3.47 6.07
C ALA A 58 -0.32 -3.00 4.68
N VAL A 59 -1.25 -2.91 3.72
CA VAL A 59 -0.97 -2.40 2.37
C VAL A 59 -0.68 -0.90 2.39
N ALA A 60 -1.46 -0.12 3.14
CA ALA A 60 -1.25 1.32 3.29
C ALA A 60 0.12 1.62 3.93
N ASP A 61 0.51 0.84 4.94
CA ASP A 61 1.82 0.93 5.56
C ASP A 61 2.92 0.55 4.58
N ALA A 62 2.82 -0.61 3.92
CA ALA A 62 3.83 -1.07 2.98
C ALA A 62 4.05 -0.11 1.80
N ALA A 63 3.04 0.66 1.39
CA ALA A 63 3.09 1.58 0.25
C ALA A 63 4.23 2.59 0.33
N HIS A 64 4.69 2.94 1.53
CA HIS A 64 5.78 3.89 1.75
C HIS A 64 7.06 3.25 2.34
N LEU A 65 7.04 1.95 2.67
CA LEU A 65 8.19 1.25 3.24
C LEU A 65 9.16 0.78 2.16
N ILE A 66 10.43 1.16 2.30
CA ILE A 66 11.51 0.86 1.36
C ILE A 66 12.18 -0.46 1.73
N CYS A 67 12.28 -1.37 0.76
CA CYS A 67 12.98 -2.65 0.94
C CYS A 67 14.50 -2.45 1.09
N CYS A 68 15.07 -3.04 2.13
CA CYS A 68 16.51 -2.95 2.40
C CYS A 68 17.38 -3.68 1.36
N LYS A 69 16.84 -4.64 0.61
CA LYS A 69 17.53 -5.35 -0.48
C LYS A 69 17.43 -4.60 -1.82
N CYS A 70 16.23 -4.45 -2.37
CA CYS A 70 16.04 -3.92 -3.73
C CYS A 70 15.85 -2.39 -3.79
N LYS A 71 15.70 -1.72 -2.63
CA LYS A 71 15.52 -0.26 -2.51
C LYS A 71 14.23 0.30 -3.13
N LEU A 72 13.26 -0.57 -3.45
CA LEU A 72 11.92 -0.18 -3.92
C LEU A 72 10.90 -0.18 -2.77
N VAL A 73 9.81 0.57 -2.95
CA VAL A 73 8.68 0.61 -2.00
C VAL A 73 7.85 -0.69 -1.99
N GLY A 74 6.93 -0.84 -1.04
CA GLY A 74 6.06 -2.03 -0.91
C GLY A 74 6.62 -3.10 0.03
N ALA A 75 7.61 -2.77 0.86
CA ALA A 75 8.24 -3.73 1.77
C ALA A 75 7.35 -4.01 2.99
N SER A 76 6.51 -5.05 2.90
CA SER A 76 5.52 -5.37 3.93
C SER A 76 6.05 -6.26 5.07
N LEU A 77 7.23 -6.86 4.90
CA LEU A 77 7.85 -7.75 5.89
C LEU A 77 8.86 -6.97 6.73
N ALA A 78 8.84 -7.19 8.05
CA ALA A 78 9.64 -6.42 8.98
C ALA A 78 10.33 -7.31 10.03
N CYS A 79 11.60 -7.00 10.33
CA CYS A 79 12.32 -7.69 11.39
C CYS A 79 11.62 -7.51 12.74
N ILE A 80 11.38 -8.61 13.47
CA ILE A 80 10.64 -8.61 14.76
C ILE A 80 11.44 -7.98 15.91
N THR A 81 12.77 -7.90 15.78
CA THR A 81 13.62 -7.25 16.77
C THR A 81 13.23 -5.79 16.97
N ARG A 82 12.92 -5.41 18.21
CA ARG A 82 12.54 -4.04 18.59
C ARG A 82 13.59 -3.03 18.14
N GLY A 83 13.13 -1.94 17.52
CA GLY A 83 13.99 -0.88 16.99
C GLY A 83 14.68 -1.21 15.65
N CYS A 84 14.49 -2.41 15.09
CA CYS A 84 15.07 -2.75 13.79
C CYS A 84 14.30 -2.09 12.64
N SER A 85 14.99 -1.29 11.84
CA SER A 85 14.44 -0.65 10.65
C SER A 85 14.49 -1.51 9.39
N GLU A 86 14.99 -2.75 9.48
CA GLU A 86 15.09 -3.64 8.31
C GLU A 86 13.69 -4.10 7.86
N LYS A 87 13.36 -3.76 6.61
CA LYS A 87 12.09 -4.08 5.94
C LYS A 87 12.37 -4.73 4.58
N TYR A 88 11.55 -5.67 4.17
CA TYR A 88 11.76 -6.44 2.94
C TYR A 88 10.46 -6.75 2.20
N HIS A 89 10.54 -7.00 0.90
CA HIS A 89 9.57 -7.88 0.25
C HIS A 89 9.84 -9.33 0.66
N TYR A 90 8.85 -10.20 0.52
CA TYR A 90 8.99 -11.62 0.84
C TYR A 90 10.18 -12.29 0.15
N LEU A 91 10.23 -12.27 -1.18
CA LEU A 91 11.36 -12.85 -1.93
C LEU A 91 12.68 -12.15 -1.62
N CYS A 92 12.65 -10.85 -1.36
CA CYS A 92 13.82 -10.11 -0.95
C CYS A 92 14.38 -10.56 0.41
N ALA A 93 13.52 -10.91 1.36
CA ALA A 93 13.93 -11.45 2.65
C ALA A 93 14.60 -12.82 2.49
N VAL A 94 14.02 -13.69 1.67
CA VAL A 94 14.56 -15.02 1.35
C VAL A 94 15.94 -14.89 0.72
N GLU A 95 16.08 -14.10 -0.34
CA GLU A 95 17.36 -13.91 -1.03
C GLU A 95 18.41 -13.22 -0.16
N LYS A 96 18.00 -12.35 0.78
CA LYS A 96 18.92 -11.72 1.73
C LYS A 96 19.35 -12.67 2.87
N GLY A 97 18.75 -13.85 2.97
CA GLY A 97 19.06 -14.84 3.99
C GLY A 97 18.43 -14.56 5.35
N CYS A 98 17.33 -13.79 5.39
CA CYS A 98 16.53 -13.62 6.61
C CYS A 98 16.08 -14.99 7.14
N HIS A 99 15.89 -15.09 8.44
CA HIS A 99 15.19 -16.23 9.05
C HIS A 99 13.70 -15.93 9.07
N LEU A 100 12.91 -16.80 8.46
CA LEU A 100 11.47 -16.74 8.37
C LEU A 100 10.93 -17.88 9.24
N ASP A 101 10.23 -17.54 10.32
CA ASP A 101 9.62 -18.49 11.25
C ASP A 101 8.18 -18.77 10.80
N LEU A 102 7.89 -20.02 10.44
CA LEU A 102 6.60 -20.45 9.92
C LEU A 102 5.55 -20.68 11.01
N GLU A 103 5.97 -20.84 12.27
CA GLU A 103 5.03 -21.10 13.38
C GLU A 103 4.33 -19.82 13.80
N ASN A 104 5.02 -18.69 13.72
CA ASN A 104 4.52 -17.38 14.17
C ASN A 104 4.58 -16.28 13.10
N PHE A 105 4.95 -16.63 11.86
CA PHE A 105 5.09 -15.71 10.72
C PHE A 105 6.01 -14.51 10.99
N SER A 106 7.03 -14.69 11.85
CA SER A 106 7.99 -13.65 12.19
C SER A 106 9.27 -13.73 11.37
N ILE A 107 9.99 -12.61 11.32
CA ILE A 107 11.19 -12.46 10.50
C ILE A 107 12.32 -11.91 11.34
N LEU A 108 13.49 -12.53 11.22
CA LEU A 108 14.76 -11.97 11.71
C LEU A 108 15.65 -11.65 10.51
N CYS A 109 16.07 -10.39 10.40
CA CYS A 109 17.03 -10.00 9.38
C CYS A 109 18.40 -10.65 9.63
N PRO A 110 19.33 -10.68 8.66
CA PRO A 110 20.63 -11.32 8.85
C PRO A 110 21.45 -10.76 10.00
N LYS A 111 21.19 -9.51 10.43
CA LYS A 111 21.83 -8.88 11.59
C LYS A 111 21.35 -9.48 12.92
N HIS A 112 20.13 -10.00 12.98
CA HIS A 112 19.50 -10.52 14.20
C HIS A 112 19.21 -12.02 14.14
N LYS A 113 19.46 -12.66 13.00
CA LYS A 113 19.45 -14.12 12.88
C LYS A 113 20.59 -14.68 13.74
N LYS A 114 20.27 -15.57 14.68
CA LYS A 114 21.29 -16.31 15.43
C LYS A 114 22.14 -17.13 14.45
N PRO A 115 23.47 -17.24 14.65
CA PRO A 115 24.28 -18.15 13.86
C PRO A 115 23.68 -19.55 13.97
N SER A 116 23.23 -20.13 12.86
CA SER A 116 22.87 -21.54 12.82
C SER A 116 24.15 -22.32 13.09
N ALA A 117 24.18 -23.12 14.16
CA ALA A 117 25.29 -24.04 14.42
C ALA A 117 25.54 -24.85 13.15
N ARG A 118 26.71 -24.64 12.53
CA ARG A 118 27.13 -25.46 11.40
C ARG A 118 27.54 -26.80 11.97
N PHE A 119 26.71 -27.81 11.80
CA PHE A 119 27.16 -29.18 11.92
C PHE A 119 28.10 -29.42 10.73
N SER A 120 29.41 -29.37 11.03
CA SER A 120 30.48 -29.81 10.12
C SER A 120 30.56 -31.32 10.13
#